data_AF-A0A7C5ACF3-F1
#
_entry.id   AF-A0A7C5ACF3-F1
#
_cell.length_a   1.000
_cell.length_b   1.000
_cell.length_c   1.000
_cell.angle_alpha   90.00
_cell.angle_beta   90.00
_cell.angle_gamma   90.00
#
_symmetry.space_group_name_H-M   'P 1'
#
loop_
_entity.id
_entity.type
_entity.pdbx_description
1 polymer ?
#
loop_
_entity_poly.entity_id
_entity_poly.type
_entity_poly.pdbx_seq_one_letter_code
_entity_poly.pdbx_strand_id
1 'polypeptide(L)'
;MIANDVIETMHAAMTVEARSVLNYVLHNTWPTVIDGRDEAAMQLFKDAWAEEEPFLARLVVMIEELGGDPTPEAAFRFAPSRLNFSVAHHLLGVVPPLIQDEIDVLGQFAEEVAGAAPLGKLLRELIAVKTRWMDAMVEAHEKNEEAKRQERESGAQAAAASGAGAGSDDPMSFRDADMELEDRMARVENQPLDMKLWAAMAQTDCTACGYDCEGYAKALASGEEKDPNKCVPGEEDTANMVKKLLGNS
;
A
#
# COMPACT_ATOMS: atom_id res chain seq x y z
N MET A 1 -10.40 -38.13 8.03
CA MET A 1 -9.42 -37.10 8.41
C MET A 1 -9.01 -37.37 9.84
N ILE A 2 -7.73 -37.58 10.07
CA ILE A 2 -7.21 -37.85 11.42
C ILE A 2 -7.19 -36.49 12.15
N ALA A 3 -7.42 -36.46 13.46
CA ALA A 3 -7.46 -35.21 14.24
C ALA A 3 -6.21 -34.32 14.02
N ASN A 4 -5.07 -34.95 13.69
CA ASN A 4 -3.82 -34.27 13.35
C ASN A 4 -3.91 -33.41 12.08
N ASP A 5 -4.55 -33.91 11.01
CA ASP A 5 -4.71 -33.17 9.75
C ASP A 5 -5.56 -31.90 9.97
N VAL A 6 -6.59 -31.99 10.83
CA VAL A 6 -7.43 -30.84 11.22
C VAL A 6 -6.58 -29.77 11.92
N ILE A 7 -5.77 -30.18 12.90
CA ILE A 7 -4.91 -29.27 13.68
C ILE A 7 -3.88 -28.60 12.76
N GLU A 8 -3.28 -29.33 11.82
CA GLU A 8 -2.35 -28.77 10.84
C GLU A 8 -3.01 -27.70 9.96
N THR A 9 -4.23 -27.96 9.44
CA THR A 9 -4.97 -26.94 8.70
C THR A 9 -5.30 -25.72 9.57
N MET A 10 -5.61 -25.91 10.85
CA MET A 10 -5.86 -24.80 11.77
C MET A 10 -4.62 -23.96 12.02
N HIS A 11 -3.45 -24.59 12.17
CA HIS A 11 -2.17 -23.86 12.27
C HIS A 11 -1.83 -23.11 10.99
N ALA A 12 -2.13 -23.69 9.83
CA ALA A 12 -1.96 -23.02 8.55
C ALA A 12 -2.88 -21.80 8.41
N ALA A 13 -4.16 -21.94 8.74
CA ALA A 13 -5.13 -20.83 8.76
C ALA A 13 -4.70 -19.74 9.75
N MET A 14 -4.28 -20.11 10.96
CA MET A 14 -3.72 -19.16 11.94
C MET A 14 -2.47 -18.44 11.41
N THR A 15 -1.64 -19.11 10.61
CA THR A 15 -0.44 -18.49 10.04
C THR A 15 -0.80 -17.47 8.96
N VAL A 16 -1.84 -17.74 8.15
CA VAL A 16 -2.37 -16.77 7.19
C VAL A 16 -2.88 -15.53 7.93
N GLU A 17 -3.72 -15.72 8.95
CA GLU A 17 -4.30 -14.61 9.72
C GLU A 17 -3.28 -13.85 10.58
N ALA A 18 -2.34 -14.53 11.23
CA ALA A 18 -1.32 -13.88 12.04
C ALA A 18 -0.32 -13.08 11.18
N ARG A 19 -0.16 -13.44 9.90
CA ARG A 19 0.59 -12.68 8.89
C ARG A 19 -0.28 -11.70 8.12
N SER A 20 -1.57 -11.58 8.46
CA SER A 20 -2.53 -10.76 7.73
C SER A 20 -2.03 -9.34 7.53
N VAL A 21 -2.22 -8.84 6.31
CA VAL A 21 -1.93 -7.47 5.92
C VAL A 21 -2.63 -6.47 6.83
N LEU A 22 -3.79 -6.82 7.37
CA LEU A 22 -4.55 -5.96 8.27
C LEU A 22 -3.83 -5.74 9.61
N ASN A 23 -3.26 -6.82 10.15
CA ASN A 23 -2.47 -6.79 11.37
C ASN A 23 -1.17 -5.98 11.14
N TYR A 24 -0.60 -6.09 9.94
CA TYR A 24 0.53 -5.26 9.50
C TYR A 24 0.18 -3.78 9.39
N VAL A 25 -0.90 -3.44 8.69
CA VAL A 25 -1.37 -2.06 8.52
C VAL A 25 -1.57 -1.44 9.90
N LEU A 26 -2.34 -2.06 10.79
CA LEU A 26 -2.61 -1.48 12.11
C LEU A 26 -1.36 -1.31 13.00
N HIS A 27 -0.36 -2.19 12.88
CA HIS A 27 0.87 -2.10 13.68
C HIS A 27 1.96 -1.22 13.06
N ASN A 28 2.01 -1.07 11.74
CA ASN A 28 3.13 -0.45 11.03
C ASN A 28 2.74 0.79 10.23
N THR A 29 1.47 1.02 9.93
CA THR A 29 1.00 2.34 9.49
C THR A 29 0.80 3.21 10.73
N TRP A 30 1.91 3.53 11.39
CA TRP A 30 1.94 4.64 12.33
C TRP A 30 1.75 5.94 11.53
N PRO A 31 0.81 6.81 11.90
CA PRO A 31 0.12 7.59 10.90
C PRO A 31 0.80 8.93 10.64
N THR A 32 1.09 9.21 9.38
CA THR A 32 0.78 10.54 8.85
C THR A 32 -0.65 10.46 8.32
N VAL A 33 -1.65 10.71 9.19
CA VAL A 33 -2.97 11.11 8.70
C VAL A 33 -2.76 12.50 8.11
N ILE A 34 -2.82 12.62 6.79
CA ILE A 34 -2.58 13.88 6.08
C ILE A 34 -3.91 14.60 5.86
N ASP A 35 -4.98 13.85 5.60
CA ASP A 35 -6.32 14.39 5.35
C ASP A 35 -7.45 13.44 5.78
N GLY A 36 -8.70 13.85 5.53
CA GLY A 36 -9.89 13.08 5.89
C GLY A 36 -10.06 11.76 5.13
N ARG A 37 -9.38 11.56 3.99
CA ARG A 37 -9.38 10.27 3.27
C ARG A 37 -8.51 9.26 4.01
N ASP A 38 -7.40 9.71 4.59
CA ASP A 38 -6.57 8.86 5.45
C ASP A 38 -7.31 8.45 6.73
N GLU A 39 -8.07 9.35 7.35
CA GLU A 39 -8.92 9.01 8.50
C GLU A 39 -9.94 7.94 8.16
N ALA A 40 -10.64 8.09 7.03
CA ALA A 40 -11.64 7.13 6.57
C ALA A 40 -11.01 5.76 6.25
N ALA A 41 -9.86 5.74 5.56
CA ALA A 41 -9.14 4.51 5.25
C ALA A 41 -8.67 3.80 6.52
N MET A 42 -8.08 4.53 7.47
CA MET A 42 -7.64 3.96 8.75
C MET A 42 -8.81 3.43 9.58
N GLN A 43 -9.96 4.08 9.53
CA GLN A 43 -11.15 3.57 10.21
C GLN A 43 -11.62 2.26 9.59
N LEU A 44 -11.63 2.15 8.26
CA LEU A 44 -11.98 0.91 7.57
C LEU A 44 -11.07 -0.26 7.97
N PHE A 45 -9.75 -0.03 8.08
CA PHE A 45 -8.81 -1.05 8.56
C PHE A 45 -9.06 -1.46 10.02
N LYS A 46 -9.41 -0.51 10.90
CA LYS A 46 -9.73 -0.80 12.30
C LYS A 46 -11.01 -1.62 12.43
N ASP A 47 -12.05 -1.24 11.69
CA ASP A 47 -13.33 -1.94 11.69
C ASP A 47 -13.16 -3.36 11.18
N ALA A 48 -12.40 -3.52 10.09
CA ALA A 48 -12.07 -4.83 9.55
C ALA A 48 -11.38 -5.74 10.59
N TRP A 49 -10.43 -5.21 11.37
CA TRP A 49 -9.71 -5.98 12.38
C TRP A 49 -10.58 -6.34 13.56
N ALA A 50 -11.43 -5.42 14.01
CA ALA A 50 -12.36 -5.67 15.10
C ALA A 50 -13.32 -6.83 14.78
N GLU A 51 -13.66 -7.03 13.51
CA GLU A 51 -14.47 -8.16 13.06
C GLU A 51 -13.66 -9.45 12.80
N GLU A 52 -12.39 -9.36 12.39
CA GLU A 52 -11.53 -10.52 12.14
C GLU A 52 -10.92 -11.14 13.40
N GLU A 53 -10.54 -10.34 14.41
CA GLU A 53 -9.86 -10.79 15.64
C GLU A 53 -10.58 -11.92 16.39
N PRO A 54 -11.93 -11.94 16.51
CA PRO A 54 -12.64 -13.04 17.17
C PRO A 54 -12.45 -14.41 16.51
N PHE A 55 -12.15 -14.45 15.20
CA PHE A 55 -11.91 -15.70 14.47
C PHE A 55 -10.57 -16.32 14.85
N LEU A 56 -9.53 -15.49 15.01
CA LEU A 56 -8.23 -15.91 15.55
C LEU A 56 -8.37 -16.48 16.96
N ALA A 57 -9.09 -15.78 17.83
CA ALA A 57 -9.37 -16.27 19.18
C ALA A 57 -10.11 -17.62 19.16
N ARG A 58 -11.06 -17.79 18.23
CA ARG A 58 -11.81 -19.04 18.11
C ARG A 58 -10.95 -20.19 17.57
N LEU A 59 -10.04 -19.94 16.64
CA LEU A 59 -9.09 -20.94 16.13
C LEU A 59 -8.19 -21.47 17.26
N VAL A 60 -7.68 -20.59 18.12
CA VAL A 60 -6.89 -20.96 19.31
C VAL A 60 -7.65 -21.94 20.20
N VAL A 61 -8.89 -21.59 20.57
CA VAL A 61 -9.71 -22.44 21.44
C VAL A 61 -9.98 -23.81 20.80
N MET A 62 -10.29 -23.84 19.50
CA MET A 62 -10.55 -25.11 18.80
C MET A 62 -9.29 -26.00 18.72
N ILE A 63 -8.09 -25.42 18.60
CA ILE A 63 -6.83 -26.19 18.62
C ILE A 63 -6.63 -26.84 20.00
N GLU A 64 -6.83 -26.07 21.07
CA GLU A 64 -6.74 -26.57 22.45
C GLU A 64 -7.76 -27.69 22.72
N GLU A 65 -9.01 -27.51 22.26
CA GLU A 65 -10.09 -28.52 22.38
C GLU A 65 -9.73 -29.85 21.69
N LEU A 66 -8.93 -29.80 20.62
CA LEU A 66 -8.43 -30.97 19.90
C LEU A 66 -7.11 -31.51 20.46
N GLY A 67 -6.57 -30.90 21.51
CA GLY A 67 -5.31 -31.28 22.15
C GLY A 67 -4.05 -30.84 21.39
N GLY A 68 -4.19 -29.88 20.46
CA GLY A 68 -3.06 -29.27 19.77
C GLY A 68 -2.45 -28.10 20.55
N ASP A 69 -1.26 -27.67 20.12
CA ASP A 69 -0.58 -26.49 20.67
C ASP A 69 -1.08 -25.21 19.97
N PRO A 70 -1.73 -24.26 20.66
CA PRO A 70 -2.22 -23.03 20.06
C PRO A 70 -1.13 -21.99 19.76
N THR A 71 0.13 -22.28 20.11
CA THR A 71 1.28 -21.37 19.93
C THR A 71 2.29 -21.87 18.91
N PRO A 72 1.91 -22.06 17.62
CA PRO A 72 2.90 -22.43 16.64
C PRO A 72 3.92 -21.29 16.51
N GLU A 73 5.17 -21.54 16.90
CA GLU A 73 6.32 -20.61 16.82
C GLU A 73 6.48 -19.96 15.43
N ALA A 74 5.88 -20.54 14.39
CA ALA A 74 5.84 -20.02 13.02
C ALA A 74 4.76 -18.95 12.78
N ALA A 75 3.61 -18.99 13.47
CA ALA A 75 2.49 -18.08 13.21
C ALA A 75 2.83 -16.63 13.58
N PHE A 76 3.67 -16.43 14.60
CA PHE A 76 4.05 -15.10 15.08
C PHE A 76 5.38 -14.59 14.52
N ARG A 77 6.00 -15.28 13.56
CA ARG A 77 7.18 -14.75 12.85
C ARG A 77 6.74 -13.61 11.94
N PHE A 78 6.68 -12.41 12.51
CA PHE A 78 6.62 -11.15 11.80
C PHE A 78 7.77 -11.12 10.79
N ALA A 79 7.46 -11.34 9.51
CA ALA A 79 8.33 -10.90 8.44
C ALA A 79 7.96 -9.44 8.19
N PRO A 80 8.81 -8.45 8.53
CA PRO A 80 8.53 -7.07 8.16
C PRO A 80 8.38 -7.04 6.64
N SER A 81 7.16 -6.80 6.16
CA SER A 81 6.96 -6.59 4.73
C SER A 81 7.64 -5.29 4.34
N ARG A 82 8.14 -5.22 3.11
CA ARG A 82 8.88 -4.09 2.54
C ARG A 82 7.99 -2.86 2.25
N LEU A 83 6.82 -2.78 2.86
CA LEU A 83 5.71 -1.92 2.48
C LEU A 83 5.64 -0.69 3.38
N ASN A 84 6.52 0.28 3.15
CA ASN A 84 6.47 1.56 3.86
C ASN A 84 5.52 2.52 3.11
N PHE A 85 4.33 2.75 3.64
CA PHE A 85 3.34 3.66 3.07
C PHE A 85 3.13 4.86 4.00
N SER A 86 3.38 6.07 3.48
CA SER A 86 3.20 7.33 4.22
C SER A 86 1.74 7.82 4.25
N VAL A 87 0.88 7.25 3.41
CA VAL A 87 -0.50 7.71 3.16
C VAL A 87 -1.46 6.52 3.16
N ALA A 88 -2.44 6.53 4.07
CA ALA A 88 -3.29 5.38 4.33
C ALA A 88 -4.26 5.09 3.18
N HIS A 89 -4.81 6.11 2.52
CA HIS A 89 -5.76 5.89 1.43
C HIS A 89 -5.15 5.27 0.16
N HIS A 90 -3.82 5.32 -0.01
CA HIS A 90 -3.12 4.59 -1.09
C HIS A 90 -3.16 3.07 -0.89
N LEU A 91 -3.22 2.62 0.36
CA LEU A 91 -3.32 1.20 0.69
C LEU A 91 -4.60 0.57 0.14
N LEU A 92 -5.66 1.37 -0.03
CA LEU A 92 -6.92 0.90 -0.57
C LEU A 92 -6.79 0.33 -2.00
N GLY A 93 -5.77 0.74 -2.77
CA GLY A 93 -5.47 0.17 -4.09
C GLY A 93 -4.53 -1.02 -4.07
N VAL A 94 -3.80 -1.25 -2.97
CA VAL A 94 -2.74 -2.28 -2.87
C VAL A 94 -3.17 -3.49 -2.04
N VAL A 95 -3.96 -3.26 -0.99
CA VAL A 95 -4.36 -4.29 -0.03
C VAL A 95 -5.41 -5.28 -0.59
N PRO A 96 -6.42 -4.86 -1.40
CA PRO A 96 -7.46 -5.80 -1.83
C PRO A 96 -6.95 -7.06 -2.54
N PRO A 97 -5.98 -7.00 -3.47
CA PRO A 97 -5.39 -8.21 -4.07
C PRO A 97 -4.73 -9.14 -3.05
N LEU A 98 -4.14 -8.59 -1.98
CA LEU A 98 -3.52 -9.39 -0.92
C LEU A 98 -4.59 -10.08 -0.05
N ILE A 99 -5.70 -9.40 0.23
CA ILE A 99 -6.85 -10.02 0.90
C ILE A 99 -7.49 -11.10 0.03
N GLN A 100 -7.52 -10.92 -1.29
CA GLN A 100 -8.00 -11.95 -2.21
C GLN A 100 -7.14 -13.22 -2.14
N ASP A 101 -5.81 -13.08 -2.10
CA ASP A 101 -4.91 -14.23 -1.92
C ASP A 101 -5.18 -14.96 -0.58
N GLU A 102 -5.45 -14.23 0.50
CA GLU A 102 -5.85 -14.82 1.80
C GLU A 102 -7.17 -15.59 1.69
N ILE A 103 -8.18 -14.99 1.03
CA ILE A 103 -9.49 -15.61 0.80
C ILE A 103 -9.34 -16.92 0.02
N ASP A 104 -8.53 -16.94 -1.02
CA ASP A 104 -8.33 -18.10 -1.88
C ASP A 104 -7.67 -19.25 -1.10
N VAL A 105 -6.66 -18.94 -0.27
CA VAL A 105 -5.99 -19.93 0.59
C VAL A 105 -6.94 -20.47 1.66
N LEU A 106 -7.71 -19.61 2.33
CA LEU A 106 -8.71 -20.04 3.30
C LEU A 106 -9.81 -20.89 2.65
N GLY A 107 -10.16 -20.59 1.40
CA GLY A 107 -11.10 -21.38 0.61
C GLY A 107 -10.61 -22.82 0.42
N GLN A 108 -9.35 -23.00 0.06
CA GLN A 108 -8.71 -24.32 -0.05
C GLN A 108 -8.77 -25.07 1.29
N PHE A 109 -8.41 -24.42 2.39
CA PHE A 109 -8.51 -25.02 3.73
C PHE A 109 -9.94 -25.42 4.10
N ALA A 110 -10.94 -24.60 3.75
CA ALA A 110 -12.34 -24.89 4.01
C ALA A 110 -12.85 -26.12 3.23
N GLU A 111 -12.30 -26.38 2.04
CA GLU A 111 -12.57 -27.58 1.24
C GLU A 111 -11.89 -28.82 1.83
N GLU A 112 -10.61 -28.71 2.21
CA GLU A 112 -9.85 -29.79 2.84
C GLU A 112 -10.54 -30.31 4.10
N VAL A 113 -11.07 -29.40 4.92
CA VAL A 113 -11.73 -29.71 6.19
C VAL A 113 -13.25 -29.79 6.08
N ALA A 114 -13.81 -30.01 4.88
CA ALA A 114 -15.25 -30.11 4.67
C ALA A 114 -15.94 -31.18 5.56
N GLY A 115 -15.21 -32.23 5.95
CA GLY A 115 -15.68 -33.25 6.90
C GLY A 115 -15.67 -32.81 8.38
N ALA A 116 -14.97 -31.73 8.73
CA ALA A 116 -14.91 -31.14 10.06
C ALA A 116 -15.82 -29.91 10.13
N ALA A 117 -17.13 -30.16 10.22
CA ALA A 117 -18.17 -29.13 10.08
C ALA A 117 -17.96 -27.84 10.90
N PRO A 118 -17.53 -27.89 12.19
CA PRO A 118 -17.29 -26.66 12.96
C PRO A 118 -16.18 -25.77 12.39
N LEU A 119 -15.05 -26.37 11.99
CA LEU A 119 -13.92 -25.63 11.42
C LEU A 119 -14.25 -25.11 10.03
N GLY A 120 -14.82 -25.96 9.17
CA GLY A 120 -15.22 -25.53 7.83
C GLY A 120 -16.25 -24.40 7.85
N LYS A 121 -17.15 -24.38 8.84
CA LYS A 121 -18.09 -23.27 9.05
C LYS A 121 -17.35 -21.98 9.44
N LEU A 122 -16.42 -22.07 10.40
CA LEU A 122 -15.64 -20.93 10.86
C LEU A 122 -14.84 -20.29 9.71
N LEU A 123 -14.16 -21.10 8.90
CA LEU A 123 -13.37 -20.62 7.76
C LEU A 123 -14.25 -19.92 6.71
N ARG A 124 -15.44 -20.45 6.41
CA ARG A 124 -16.39 -19.80 5.50
C ARG A 124 -16.93 -18.48 6.04
N GLU A 125 -17.17 -18.39 7.34
CA GLU A 125 -17.59 -17.15 7.99
C GLU A 125 -16.48 -16.08 7.94
N LEU A 126 -15.24 -16.48 8.17
CA LEU A 126 -14.06 -15.60 8.03
C LEU A 126 -13.85 -15.13 6.58
N ILE A 127 -13.96 -16.03 5.61
CA ILE A 127 -13.92 -15.68 4.17
C ILE A 127 -14.98 -14.63 3.86
N ALA A 128 -16.22 -14.82 4.32
CA ALA A 128 -17.30 -13.87 4.09
C ALA A 128 -17.02 -12.50 4.74
N VAL A 129 -16.35 -12.45 5.89
CA VAL A 129 -15.90 -11.20 6.54
C VAL A 129 -14.86 -10.51 5.67
N LYS A 130 -13.78 -11.22 5.29
CA LYS A 130 -12.72 -10.68 4.44
C LYS A 130 -13.22 -10.16 3.10
N THR A 131 -14.11 -10.91 2.43
CA THR A 131 -14.71 -10.48 1.15
C THR A 131 -15.43 -9.15 1.29
N ARG A 132 -16.26 -8.98 2.34
CA ARG A 132 -16.97 -7.71 2.55
C ARG A 132 -16.02 -6.53 2.74
N TRP A 133 -14.88 -6.74 3.41
CA TRP A 133 -13.93 -5.65 3.66
C TRP A 133 -13.10 -5.33 2.44
N MET A 134 -12.69 -6.35 1.70
CA MET A 134 -12.08 -6.18 0.39
C MET A 134 -13.01 -5.35 -0.52
N ASP A 135 -14.29 -5.70 -0.61
CA ASP A 135 -15.28 -4.96 -1.42
C ASP A 135 -15.40 -3.50 -0.93
N ALA A 136 -15.48 -3.29 0.38
CA ALA A 136 -15.54 -1.94 0.97
C ALA A 136 -14.27 -1.12 0.70
N MET A 137 -13.08 -1.75 0.72
CA MET A 137 -11.81 -1.10 0.38
C MET A 137 -11.75 -0.72 -1.08
N VAL A 138 -12.19 -1.60 -1.98
CA VAL A 138 -12.30 -1.33 -3.42
C VAL A 138 -13.25 -0.16 -3.67
N GLU A 139 -14.44 -0.17 -3.07
CA GLU A 139 -15.39 0.93 -3.20
C GLU A 139 -14.81 2.25 -2.67
N ALA A 140 -14.11 2.23 -1.54
CA ALA A 140 -13.44 3.40 -0.99
C ALA A 140 -12.31 3.91 -1.91
N HIS A 141 -11.55 2.99 -2.53
CA HIS A 141 -10.52 3.34 -3.50
C HIS A 141 -11.12 4.03 -4.73
N GLU A 142 -12.18 3.45 -5.32
CA GLU A 142 -12.87 4.01 -6.47
C GLU A 142 -13.42 5.42 -6.18
N LYS A 143 -14.01 5.62 -5.00
CA LYS A 143 -14.47 6.95 -4.56
C LYS A 143 -13.32 7.95 -4.44
N ASN A 144 -12.17 7.53 -3.92
CA ASN A 144 -11.01 8.40 -3.82
C ASN A 144 -10.45 8.77 -5.20
N GLU A 145 -10.40 7.82 -6.13
CA GLU A 145 -9.94 8.07 -7.50
C GLU A 145 -10.90 8.96 -8.30
N GLU A 146 -12.22 8.81 -8.08
CA GLU A 146 -13.24 9.68 -8.65
C GLU A 146 -13.16 11.10 -8.07
N ALA A 147 -13.00 11.25 -6.75
CA ALA A 147 -12.80 12.55 -6.12
C ALA A 147 -11.55 13.26 -6.68
N LYS A 148 -10.43 12.53 -6.81
CA LYS A 148 -9.21 13.05 -7.46
C LYS A 148 -9.45 13.45 -8.91
N ARG A 149 -10.29 12.72 -9.64
CA ARG A 149 -10.65 13.06 -11.03
C ARG A 149 -11.45 14.36 -11.09
N GLN A 150 -12.43 14.53 -10.22
CA GLN A 150 -13.24 15.75 -10.13
C GLN A 150 -12.41 16.97 -9.69
N GLU A 151 -11.49 16.79 -8.74
CA GLU A 151 -10.51 17.81 -8.35
C GLU A 151 -9.63 18.23 -9.54
N ARG A 152 -9.13 17.27 -10.33
CA ARG A 152 -8.36 17.55 -11.56
C ARG A 152 -9.19 18.30 -12.61
N GLU A 153 -10.41 17.85 -12.87
CA GLU A 153 -11.30 18.50 -13.84
C GLU A 153 -11.69 19.92 -13.41
N SER A 154 -12.00 20.12 -12.14
CA SER A 154 -12.30 21.45 -11.60
C SER A 154 -11.07 22.37 -11.58
N GLY A 155 -9.89 21.84 -11.26
CA GLY A 155 -8.61 22.54 -11.37
C GLY A 155 -8.29 22.95 -12.81
N ALA A 156 -8.49 22.04 -13.78
CA ALA A 156 -8.31 22.31 -15.20
C ALA A 156 -9.31 23.35 -15.73
N GLN A 157 -10.58 23.29 -15.30
CA GLN A 157 -11.59 24.29 -15.64
C GLN A 157 -11.28 25.67 -15.03
N ALA A 158 -10.78 25.71 -13.79
CA ALA A 158 -10.32 26.94 -13.15
C ALA A 158 -9.08 27.54 -13.85
N ALA A 159 -8.13 26.70 -14.27
CA ALA A 159 -6.97 27.10 -15.06
C ALA A 159 -7.36 27.63 -16.46
N ALA A 160 -8.34 27.00 -17.11
CA ALA A 160 -8.87 27.47 -18.39
C ALA A 160 -9.65 28.79 -18.25
N ALA A 161 -10.46 28.95 -17.19
CA ALA A 161 -11.23 30.16 -16.92
C ALA A 161 -10.35 31.36 -16.51
N SER A 162 -9.18 31.10 -15.90
CA SER A 162 -8.21 32.14 -15.56
C SER A 162 -7.26 32.52 -16.70
N GLY A 163 -7.35 31.85 -17.86
CA GLY A 163 -6.46 32.10 -19.00
C GLY A 163 -5.02 31.65 -18.76
N ALA A 164 -4.78 30.75 -17.79
CA ALA A 164 -3.44 30.26 -17.41
C ALA A 164 -2.86 29.23 -18.40
N GLY A 165 -3.37 29.17 -19.64
CA GLY A 165 -2.94 28.27 -20.71
C GLY A 165 -1.69 28.72 -21.48
N ALA A 166 -0.97 29.74 -21.02
CA ALA A 166 0.31 30.15 -21.57
C ALA A 166 1.29 30.36 -20.41
N GLY A 167 2.10 29.33 -20.11
CA GLY A 167 3.17 29.37 -19.13
C GLY A 167 2.75 29.93 -17.78
N SER A 168 2.20 29.11 -16.88
CA SER A 168 2.25 29.51 -15.49
C SER A 168 3.73 29.62 -15.11
N ASP A 169 4.17 30.81 -14.69
CA ASP A 169 5.46 31.02 -14.02
C ASP A 169 5.53 30.28 -12.66
N ASP A 170 4.70 29.25 -12.45
CA ASP A 170 4.70 28.40 -11.28
C ASP A 170 5.85 27.39 -11.40
N PRO A 171 6.93 27.56 -10.62
CA PRO A 171 8.11 26.70 -10.69
C PRO A 171 7.81 25.25 -10.30
N MET A 172 6.65 24.95 -9.68
CA MET A 172 6.30 23.61 -9.18
C MET A 172 5.30 22.85 -10.07
N SER A 173 4.92 23.39 -11.22
CA SER A 173 3.93 22.76 -12.12
C SER A 173 4.35 21.39 -12.67
N PHE A 174 5.62 20.98 -12.52
CA PHE A 174 6.11 19.64 -12.87
C PHE A 174 5.64 18.53 -11.92
N ARG A 175 5.07 18.88 -10.75
CA ARG A 175 4.60 17.89 -9.75
C ARG A 175 3.22 17.30 -10.06
N ASP A 176 2.65 17.60 -11.21
CA ASP A 176 1.41 16.99 -11.67
C ASP A 176 1.59 15.46 -11.79
N ALA A 177 0.74 14.71 -11.09
CA ALA A 177 0.84 13.25 -11.00
C ALA A 177 0.55 12.55 -12.33
N ASP A 178 -0.16 13.20 -13.26
CA ASP A 178 -0.47 12.64 -14.59
C ASP A 178 0.57 13.04 -15.66
N MET A 179 1.62 13.78 -15.29
CA MET A 179 2.62 14.26 -16.22
C MET A 179 3.73 13.24 -16.41
N GLU A 180 4.02 12.87 -17.65
CA GLU A 180 5.12 11.95 -17.98
C GLU A 180 6.50 12.59 -17.73
N LEU A 181 7.53 11.75 -17.55
CA LEU A 181 8.89 12.20 -17.22
C LEU A 181 9.44 13.20 -18.26
N GLU A 182 9.23 12.94 -19.55
CA GLU A 182 9.68 13.81 -20.64
C GLU A 182 9.02 15.19 -20.57
N ASP A 183 7.72 15.23 -20.28
CA ASP A 183 6.94 16.48 -20.17
C ASP A 183 7.36 17.28 -18.93
N ARG A 184 7.70 16.60 -17.83
CA ARG A 184 8.32 17.25 -16.65
C ARG A 184 9.65 17.88 -17.02
N MET A 185 10.51 17.15 -17.74
CA MET A 185 11.84 17.64 -18.15
C MET A 185 11.78 18.84 -19.08
N ALA A 186 10.83 18.87 -20.02
CA ALA A 186 10.64 20.01 -20.92
C ALA A 186 10.27 21.30 -20.16
N ARG A 187 9.43 21.20 -19.12
CA ARG A 187 9.02 22.36 -18.31
C ARG A 187 10.16 22.96 -17.48
N VAL A 188 11.08 22.12 -17.02
CA VAL A 188 12.21 22.55 -16.17
C VAL A 188 13.51 22.75 -16.94
N GLU A 189 13.49 22.77 -18.27
CA GLU A 189 14.70 22.88 -19.11
C GLU A 189 15.57 24.11 -18.75
N ASN A 190 14.94 25.21 -18.35
CA ASN A 190 15.61 26.46 -17.98
C ASN A 190 15.80 26.64 -16.47
N GLN A 191 15.46 25.63 -15.65
CA GLN A 191 15.58 25.68 -14.20
C GLN A 191 16.97 25.26 -13.70
N PRO A 192 17.32 25.61 -12.44
CA PRO A 192 18.53 25.12 -11.78
C PRO A 192 18.60 23.59 -11.68
N LEU A 193 19.80 23.05 -11.44
CA LEU A 193 20.05 21.60 -11.46
C LEU A 193 19.22 20.84 -10.40
N ASP A 194 19.08 21.38 -9.19
CA ASP A 194 18.27 20.78 -8.13
C ASP A 194 16.80 20.68 -8.54
N MET A 195 16.24 21.71 -9.19
CA MET A 195 14.88 21.65 -9.75
C MET A 195 14.74 20.63 -10.87
N LYS A 196 15.73 20.52 -11.75
CA LYS A 196 15.75 19.49 -12.80
C LYS A 196 15.81 18.09 -12.23
N LEU A 197 16.67 17.88 -11.23
CA LEU A 197 16.80 16.60 -10.52
C LEU A 197 15.50 16.26 -9.78
N TRP A 198 14.86 17.24 -9.17
CA TRP A 198 13.58 17.02 -8.49
C TRP A 198 12.50 16.58 -9.48
N ALA A 199 12.34 17.29 -10.59
CA ALA A 199 11.38 16.91 -11.62
C ALA A 199 11.65 15.54 -12.26
N ALA A 200 12.89 15.04 -12.20
CA ALA A 200 13.26 13.72 -12.72
C ALA A 200 12.75 12.56 -11.85
N MET A 201 12.37 12.84 -10.60
CA MET A 201 11.83 11.85 -9.66
C MET A 201 10.40 11.44 -10.06
N ALA A 202 9.90 10.35 -9.45
CA ALA A 202 8.54 9.85 -9.63
C ALA A 202 7.44 10.70 -8.97
N GLN A 203 7.80 11.78 -8.24
CA GLN A 203 6.87 12.72 -7.59
C GLN A 203 5.92 12.12 -6.54
N THR A 204 6.21 10.93 -6.01
CA THR A 204 5.35 10.27 -5.01
C THR A 204 5.67 10.65 -3.56
N ASP A 205 6.80 11.34 -3.32
CA ASP A 205 7.32 11.66 -1.98
C ASP A 205 7.31 10.46 -0.99
N CYS A 206 7.59 9.26 -1.50
CA CYS A 206 7.48 8.02 -0.71
C CYS A 206 8.49 7.90 0.44
N THR A 207 9.57 8.70 0.45
CA THR A 207 10.67 8.67 1.43
C THR A 207 11.45 7.36 1.57
N ALA A 208 11.21 6.37 0.71
CA ALA A 208 11.84 5.05 0.78
C ALA A 208 13.38 5.08 0.67
N CYS A 209 13.93 6.12 0.06
CA CYS A 209 15.37 6.35 -0.07
C CYS A 209 16.04 7.03 1.13
N GLY A 210 15.26 7.42 2.15
CA GLY A 210 15.73 8.22 3.28
C GLY A 210 15.66 9.74 3.06
N TYR A 211 15.05 10.19 1.96
CA TYR A 211 14.85 11.60 1.60
C TYR A 211 13.44 11.81 1.04
N ASP A 212 12.87 13.00 1.17
CA ASP A 212 11.78 13.44 0.27
C ASP A 212 12.34 13.73 -1.14
N CYS A 213 11.47 13.90 -2.14
CA CYS A 213 11.95 14.07 -3.53
C CYS A 213 12.79 15.35 -3.69
N GLU A 214 12.44 16.42 -2.99
CA GLU A 214 13.20 17.69 -3.00
C GLU A 214 14.57 17.54 -2.32
N GLY A 215 14.61 16.91 -1.14
CA GLY A 215 15.83 16.69 -0.37
C GLY A 215 16.80 15.78 -1.09
N TYR A 216 16.31 14.73 -1.77
CA TYR A 216 17.15 13.87 -2.59
C TYR A 216 17.76 14.64 -3.76
N ALA A 217 16.96 15.45 -4.45
CA ALA A 217 17.42 16.29 -5.55
C ALA A 217 18.48 17.32 -5.11
N LYS A 218 18.28 17.96 -3.95
CA LYS A 218 19.24 18.88 -3.35
C LYS A 218 20.54 18.18 -2.93
N ALA A 219 20.44 16.99 -2.34
CA ALA A 219 21.60 16.20 -1.94
C ALA A 219 22.42 15.71 -3.14
N LEU A 220 21.76 15.33 -4.23
CA LEU A 220 22.43 15.01 -5.50
C LEU A 220 23.07 16.25 -6.13
N ALA A 221 22.37 17.39 -6.15
CA ALA A 221 22.89 18.64 -6.70
C ALA A 221 24.09 19.18 -5.92
N SER A 222 24.12 19.01 -4.59
CA SER A 222 25.22 19.42 -3.72
C SER A 222 26.39 18.44 -3.72
N GLY A 223 26.17 17.20 -4.20
CA GLY A 223 27.13 16.10 -4.14
C GLY A 223 27.25 15.42 -2.77
N GLU A 224 26.36 15.74 -1.83
CA GLU A 224 26.20 15.03 -0.56
C GLU A 224 25.77 13.58 -0.80
N GLU A 225 24.86 13.38 -1.75
CA GLU A 225 24.45 12.07 -2.25
C GLU A 225 25.03 11.84 -3.65
N LYS A 226 25.48 10.62 -3.94
CA LYS A 226 26.14 10.24 -5.20
C LYS A 226 25.46 9.09 -5.91
N ASP A 227 24.60 8.33 -5.23
CA ASP A 227 23.87 7.22 -5.82
C ASP A 227 22.62 7.75 -6.53
N PRO A 228 22.53 7.70 -7.87
CA PRO A 228 21.38 8.16 -8.62
C PRO A 228 20.19 7.19 -8.58
N ASN A 229 20.37 5.96 -8.07
CA ASN A 229 19.40 4.87 -8.19
C ASN A 229 18.49 4.70 -6.97
N LYS A 230 18.49 5.65 -6.02
CA LYS A 230 17.72 5.48 -4.79
C LYS A 230 16.21 5.70 -4.95
N CYS A 231 15.75 6.31 -6.03
CA CYS A 231 14.31 6.54 -6.25
C CYS A 231 13.59 5.21 -6.55
N VAL A 232 13.07 4.56 -5.50
CA VAL A 232 12.39 3.27 -5.60
C VAL A 232 11.21 3.28 -6.59
N PRO A 233 10.24 4.20 -6.50
CA PRO A 233 9.10 4.21 -7.43
C PRO A 233 9.45 4.72 -8.85
N GLY A 234 10.59 5.39 -9.01
CA GLY A 234 11.05 5.90 -10.32
C GLY A 234 11.97 4.94 -11.08
N GLU A 235 12.47 3.91 -10.40
CA GLU A 235 13.28 2.82 -10.94
C GLU A 235 14.34 3.27 -11.97
N GLU A 236 14.43 2.55 -13.09
CA GLU A 236 15.46 2.73 -14.11
C GLU A 236 15.31 4.07 -14.86
N ASP A 237 14.08 4.52 -15.12
CA ASP A 237 13.82 5.75 -15.88
C ASP A 237 14.29 7.00 -15.13
N THR A 238 13.96 7.09 -13.83
CA THR A 238 14.49 8.16 -12.97
C THR A 238 16.01 8.05 -12.86
N ALA A 239 16.56 6.86 -12.64
CA ALA A 239 18.00 6.69 -12.50
C ALA A 239 18.76 7.14 -13.75
N ASN A 240 18.25 6.81 -14.94
CA ASN A 240 18.83 7.20 -16.23
C ASN A 240 18.75 8.71 -16.45
N MET A 241 17.61 9.34 -16.14
CA MET A 241 17.47 10.79 -16.25
C MET A 241 18.39 11.52 -15.26
N VAL A 242 18.47 11.07 -14.01
CA VAL A 242 19.36 11.64 -13.00
C VAL A 242 20.82 11.54 -13.44
N LYS A 243 21.27 10.38 -13.93
CA LYS A 243 22.62 10.19 -14.50
C LYS A 243 22.91 11.17 -15.64
N LYS A 244 21.95 11.35 -16.55
CA LYS A 244 22.03 12.31 -17.66
C LYS A 244 22.17 13.75 -17.16
N LEU A 245 21.39 14.15 -16.16
CA LEU A 245 21.42 15.49 -15.56
C LEU A 245 22.72 15.77 -14.79
N LEU A 246 23.29 14.74 -14.13
CA LEU A 246 24.56 14.83 -13.43
C LEU A 246 25.79 14.73 -14.34
N GLY A 247 25.61 14.44 -15.63
CA GLY A 247 26.70 14.26 -16.60
C GLY A 247 27.47 12.94 -16.44
N ASN A 248 26.89 11.95 -15.76
CA ASN A 248 27.49 10.63 -15.51
C ASN A 248 26.88 9.61 -16.47
N SER A 249 27.31 9.64 -17.74
CA SER A 249 26.88 8.69 -18.80
C SER A 249 27.66 7.38 -18.76
#